data_AF-A0A4R0DZD8-F1
#
_entry.id   AF-A0A4R0DZD8-F1
#
_cell.length_a   1.000
_cell.length_b   1.000
_cell.length_c   1.000
_cell.angle_alpha   90.00
_cell.angle_beta   90.00
_cell.angle_gamma   90.00
#
_symmetry.space_group_name_H-M   'P 1'
#
loop_
_entity.id
_entity.type
_entity.pdbx_description
1 polymer ?
#
loop_
_entity_poly.entity_id
_entity_poly.type
_entity_poly.pdbx_seq_one_letter_code
_entity_poly.pdbx_strand_id
1 'polypeptide(L)'
;MKYSDLKDELNHVDYLVNEINRIAPAKENSNLTVRGELSGLLLVAMCAIYENMIKQIMIEYADSVHSDFSYYIEKKYEKLNSKITKKDLEEYLKLFSPRKEKAFKSELERMQKYLNKVHPNEKYQPLLSWRHSYAHSKTPLTTIEEAYEHHRYAKLIIYAFNRAIECS
;
A
#
# COMPACT_ATOMS: atom_id res chain seq x y z
N MET A 1 -6.85 7.60 10.72
CA MET A 1 -5.53 8.25 10.57
C MET A 1 -5.74 9.57 9.88
N LYS A 2 -5.18 10.67 10.40
CA LYS A 2 -5.33 11.96 9.71
C LYS A 2 -4.64 11.89 8.36
N TYR A 3 -5.18 12.60 7.37
CA TYR A 3 -4.63 12.61 6.02
C TYR A 3 -3.17 13.11 5.97
N SER A 4 -2.77 14.01 6.88
CA SER A 4 -1.38 14.48 7.04
C SER A 4 -0.43 13.34 7.34
N ASP A 5 -0.78 12.54 8.35
CA ASP A 5 0.08 11.48 8.87
C ASP A 5 0.21 10.38 7.79
N LEU A 6 -0.92 10.07 7.13
CA LEU A 6 -0.98 9.13 6.01
C LEU A 6 -0.06 9.55 4.86
N LYS A 7 -0.04 10.85 4.55
CA LYS A 7 0.82 11.41 3.52
C LYS A 7 2.29 11.33 3.91
N ASP A 8 2.63 11.61 5.16
CA ASP A 8 4.00 11.58 5.66
C ASP A 8 4.58 10.16 5.62
N GLU A 9 3.83 9.15 6.08
CA GLU A 9 4.22 7.74 5.99
C GLU A 9 4.47 7.30 4.54
N LEU A 10 3.62 7.72 3.60
CA LEU A 10 3.80 7.39 2.19
C LEU A 10 4.95 8.17 1.54
N ASN A 11 5.23 9.40 1.99
CA ASN A 11 6.39 10.17 1.52
C ASN A 11 7.71 9.58 2.02
N HIS A 12 7.70 8.77 3.08
CA HIS A 12 8.89 8.05 3.51
C HIS A 12 9.43 7.14 2.38
N VAL A 13 8.55 6.55 1.57
CA VAL A 13 8.93 5.77 0.40
C VAL A 13 9.64 6.64 -0.65
N ASP A 14 9.13 7.86 -0.89
CA ASP A 14 9.74 8.83 -1.81
C ASP A 14 11.18 9.18 -1.34
N TYR A 15 11.37 9.35 -0.02
CA TYR A 15 12.69 9.55 0.58
C TYR A 15 13.62 8.34 0.36
N LEU A 16 13.16 7.11 0.63
CA LEU A 16 13.96 5.90 0.42
C LEU A 16 14.43 5.74 -1.02
N VAL A 17 13.55 6.02 -1.99
CA VAL A 17 13.90 5.96 -3.42
C VAL A 17 14.98 6.97 -3.78
N ASN A 18 14.89 8.20 -3.24
CA ASN A 18 15.91 9.23 -3.46
C ASN A 18 17.27 8.82 -2.87
N GLU A 19 17.28 8.25 -1.67
CA GLU A 19 18.51 7.77 -1.03
C GLU A 19 19.14 6.60 -1.78
N ILE A 20 18.34 5.64 -2.23
CA ILE A 20 18.82 4.52 -3.05
C ILE A 20 19.47 5.04 -4.35
N ASN A 21 18.83 6.02 -5.01
CA ASN A 21 19.37 6.60 -6.24
C ASN A 21 20.63 7.44 -6.01
N ARG A 22 20.82 7.99 -4.81
CA ARG A 22 22.05 8.68 -4.40
C ARG A 22 23.20 7.70 -4.18
N ILE A 23 22.93 6.57 -3.55
CA ILE A 23 23.96 5.58 -3.15
C ILE A 23 24.32 4.63 -4.29
N ALA A 24 23.35 4.24 -5.11
CA ALA A 24 23.54 3.33 -6.23
C ALA A 24 22.89 3.92 -7.50
N PRO A 25 23.49 4.92 -8.16
CA PRO A 25 22.90 5.59 -9.31
C PRO A 25 22.55 4.63 -10.47
N ALA A 26 21.41 4.87 -11.14
CA ALA A 26 20.93 4.03 -12.24
C ALA A 26 21.81 4.08 -13.51
N LYS A 27 22.61 5.14 -13.69
CA LYS A 27 23.48 5.34 -14.86
C LYS A 27 24.75 4.48 -14.84
N GLU A 28 25.08 3.91 -13.68
CA GLU A 28 26.29 3.13 -13.48
C GLU A 28 25.99 1.65 -13.63
N ASN A 29 26.47 1.04 -14.71
CA ASN A 29 26.25 -0.38 -15.00
C ASN A 29 26.81 -1.32 -13.91
N SER A 30 27.84 -0.88 -13.16
CA SER A 30 28.36 -1.61 -12.01
C SER A 30 27.32 -1.82 -10.91
N ASN A 31 26.28 -0.99 -10.86
CA ASN A 31 25.26 -1.04 -9.82
C ASN A 31 24.06 -1.95 -10.17
N LEU A 32 24.04 -2.59 -11.35
CA LEU A 32 22.86 -3.36 -11.80
C LEU A 32 22.43 -4.44 -10.79
N THR A 33 23.37 -5.25 -10.30
CA THR A 33 23.07 -6.32 -9.34
C THR A 33 22.57 -5.77 -8.01
N VAL A 34 23.28 -4.80 -7.43
CA VAL A 34 22.89 -4.21 -6.13
C VAL A 34 21.57 -3.46 -6.23
N ARG A 35 21.28 -2.78 -7.35
CA ARG A 35 19.99 -2.12 -7.59
C ARG A 35 18.83 -3.11 -7.71
N GLY A 36 19.08 -4.31 -8.25
CA GLY A 36 18.11 -5.41 -8.21
C GLY A 36 17.78 -5.82 -6.78
N GLU A 37 18.79 -6.06 -5.93
CA GLU A 37 18.55 -6.38 -4.53
C GLU A 37 17.82 -5.26 -3.77
N LEU A 38 18.23 -4.01 -4.02
CA LEU A 38 17.58 -2.84 -3.42
C LEU A 38 16.13 -2.67 -3.87
N SER A 39 15.78 -3.02 -5.12
CA SER A 39 14.38 -2.99 -5.57
C SER A 39 13.53 -4.01 -4.81
N GLY A 40 14.07 -5.21 -4.58
CA GLY A 40 13.41 -6.24 -3.77
C GLY A 40 13.22 -5.84 -2.31
N LEU A 41 14.26 -5.30 -1.67
CA LEU A 41 14.19 -4.79 -0.30
C LEU A 41 13.21 -3.61 -0.18
N LEU A 42 13.22 -2.70 -1.16
CA LEU A 42 12.27 -1.59 -1.24
C LEU A 42 10.82 -2.08 -1.30
N LEU A 43 10.53 -3.11 -2.11
CA LEU A 43 9.20 -3.71 -2.19
C LEU A 43 8.75 -4.30 -0.85
N VAL A 44 9.65 -4.97 -0.14
CA VAL A 44 9.36 -5.51 1.21
C VAL A 44 8.99 -4.38 2.16
N ALA A 45 9.78 -3.30 2.17
CA ALA A 45 9.52 -2.13 3.00
C ALA A 45 8.20 -1.43 2.63
N MET A 46 7.96 -1.17 1.34
CA MET A 46 6.71 -0.58 0.84
C MET A 46 5.47 -1.38 1.29
N CYS A 47 5.46 -2.70 1.08
CA CYS A 47 4.32 -3.53 1.47
C CYS A 47 4.09 -3.56 2.99
N ALA A 48 5.16 -3.51 3.79
CA ALA A 48 5.07 -3.43 5.25
C ALA A 48 4.49 -2.08 5.70
N ILE A 49 4.92 -0.97 5.09
CA ILE A 49 4.35 0.36 5.34
C ILE A 49 2.85 0.36 5.03
N TYR A 50 2.45 -0.12 3.85
CA TYR A 50 1.03 -0.19 3.49
C TYR A 50 0.21 -1.01 4.49
N GLU A 51 0.73 -2.16 4.89
CA GLU A 51 0.09 -3.03 5.87
C GLU A 51 -0.14 -2.33 7.21
N ASN A 52 0.90 -1.69 7.75
CA ASN A 52 0.82 -0.95 9.00
C ASN A 52 -0.18 0.21 8.92
N MET A 53 -0.16 0.96 7.83
CA MET A 53 -1.10 2.05 7.60
C MET A 53 -2.55 1.55 7.57
N ILE A 54 -2.82 0.46 6.83
CA ILE A 54 -4.17 -0.12 6.75
C ILE A 54 -4.64 -0.58 8.14
N LYS A 55 -3.78 -1.25 8.92
CA LYS A 55 -4.09 -1.63 10.31
C LYS A 55 -4.44 -0.41 11.16
N GLN A 56 -3.59 0.61 11.12
CA GLN A 56 -3.76 1.81 11.93
C GLN A 56 -5.05 2.55 11.58
N ILE A 57 -5.37 2.69 10.29
CA ILE A 57 -6.65 3.27 9.83
C ILE A 57 -7.84 2.52 10.42
N MET A 58 -7.81 1.19 10.38
CA MET A 58 -8.90 0.34 10.88
C MET A 58 -9.04 0.42 12.40
N ILE A 59 -7.93 0.36 13.15
CA ILE A 59 -7.91 0.44 14.61
C ILE A 59 -8.43 1.80 15.07
N GLU A 60 -7.91 2.90 14.52
CA GLU A 60 -8.34 4.24 14.90
C GLU A 60 -9.83 4.49 14.58
N TYR A 61 -10.33 3.97 13.45
CA TYR A 61 -11.76 4.06 13.15
C TYR A 61 -12.58 3.21 14.13
N ALA A 62 -12.15 1.98 14.43
CA ALA A 62 -12.83 1.11 15.39
C ALA A 62 -12.88 1.74 16.79
N ASP A 63 -11.78 2.36 17.25
CA ASP A 63 -11.70 3.11 18.50
C ASP A 63 -12.69 4.27 18.54
N SER A 64 -12.84 4.99 17.42
CA SER A 64 -13.81 6.09 17.32
C SER A 64 -15.27 5.63 17.44
N VAL A 65 -15.55 4.35 17.18
CA VAL A 65 -16.87 3.74 17.33
C VAL A 65 -17.04 3.17 18.74
N HIS A 66 -16.14 2.28 19.17
CA HIS A 66 -16.15 1.67 20.50
C HIS A 66 -14.82 0.94 20.81
N SER A 67 -14.30 1.09 22.03
CA SER A 67 -13.01 0.50 22.46
C SER A 67 -12.95 -1.03 22.33
N ASP A 68 -14.00 -1.74 22.73
CA ASP A 68 -14.04 -3.22 22.62
C ASP A 68 -14.00 -3.69 21.16
N PHE A 69 -14.56 -2.89 20.25
CA PHE A 69 -14.53 -3.19 18.83
C PHE A 69 -13.12 -2.98 18.25
N SER A 70 -12.40 -1.96 18.72
CA SER A 70 -10.99 -1.79 18.39
C SER A 70 -10.14 -2.97 18.84
N TYR A 71 -10.31 -3.43 20.08
CA TYR A 71 -9.61 -4.64 20.57
C TYR A 71 -9.91 -5.86 19.71
N TYR A 72 -11.16 -6.05 19.29
CA TYR A 72 -11.53 -7.13 18.36
C TYR A 72 -10.83 -6.99 17.00
N ILE A 73 -10.80 -5.79 16.42
CA ILE A 73 -10.14 -5.52 15.14
C ILE A 73 -8.63 -5.73 15.24
N GLU A 74 -7.99 -5.21 16.28
CA GLU A 74 -6.56 -5.40 16.56
C GLU A 74 -6.23 -6.90 16.67
N LYS A 75 -6.99 -7.67 17.45
CA LYS A 75 -6.77 -9.12 17.58
C LYS A 75 -7.03 -9.90 16.30
N LYS A 76 -8.06 -9.53 15.54
CA LYS A 76 -8.40 -10.18 14.27
C LYS A 76 -7.31 -9.94 13.21
N TYR A 77 -6.66 -8.79 13.25
CA TYR A 77 -5.72 -8.34 12.22
C TYR A 77 -4.28 -8.18 12.73
N GLU A 78 -3.99 -8.72 13.92
CA GLU A 78 -2.66 -8.75 14.53
C GLU A 78 -1.61 -9.29 13.53
N LYS A 79 -2.00 -10.31 12.77
CA LYS A 79 -1.20 -10.96 11.72
C LYS A 79 -1.80 -10.75 10.33
N LEU A 80 -2.06 -9.50 9.92
CA LEU A 80 -2.15 -9.28 8.47
C LEU A 80 -0.86 -9.76 7.84
N ASN A 81 -1.01 -10.45 6.72
CA ASN A 81 0.13 -10.79 5.89
C ASN A 81 0.38 -9.61 4.95
N SER A 82 1.63 -9.39 4.56
CA SER A 82 2.05 -8.29 3.67
C SER A 82 1.62 -8.48 2.20
N LYS A 83 0.44 -9.06 2.01
CA LYS A 83 -0.26 -9.35 0.76
C LYS A 83 -1.71 -8.86 0.87
N ILE A 84 -1.93 -7.66 1.40
CA ILE A 84 -3.28 -7.08 1.47
C ILE A 84 -3.71 -6.69 0.05
N THR A 85 -4.56 -7.51 -0.56
CA THR A 85 -5.10 -7.25 -1.90
C THR A 85 -6.24 -6.24 -1.84
N LYS A 86 -6.65 -5.69 -2.99
CA LYS A 86 -7.89 -4.88 -3.08
C LYS A 86 -9.11 -5.61 -2.52
N LYS A 87 -9.21 -6.92 -2.74
CA LYS A 87 -10.32 -7.72 -2.23
C LYS A 87 -10.33 -7.77 -0.71
N ASP A 88 -9.16 -7.93 -0.09
CA ASP A 88 -9.03 -7.89 1.36
C ASP A 88 -9.48 -6.53 1.92
N LEU A 89 -9.09 -5.43 1.27
CA LEU A 89 -9.56 -4.08 1.64
C LEU A 89 -11.09 -3.93 1.57
N GLU A 90 -11.71 -4.46 0.51
CA GLU A 90 -13.18 -4.49 0.38
C GLU A 90 -13.83 -5.29 1.52
N GLU A 91 -13.27 -6.46 1.85
CA GLU A 91 -13.75 -7.31 2.95
C GLU A 91 -13.58 -6.62 4.31
N TYR A 92 -12.48 -5.90 4.54
CA TYR A 92 -12.24 -5.16 5.78
C TYR A 92 -13.26 -4.03 5.94
N LEU A 93 -13.51 -3.23 4.90
CA LEU A 93 -14.51 -2.17 4.95
C LEU A 93 -15.92 -2.71 5.16
N LYS A 94 -16.24 -3.86 4.56
CA LYS A 94 -17.54 -4.52 4.69
C LYS A 94 -17.85 -4.91 6.14
N LEU A 95 -16.84 -5.25 6.95
CA LEU A 95 -17.03 -5.51 8.38
C LEU A 95 -17.54 -4.30 9.15
N PHE A 96 -17.12 -3.10 8.77
CA PHE A 96 -17.59 -1.86 9.37
C PHE A 96 -18.97 -1.47 8.81
N SER A 97 -19.15 -1.54 7.49
CA SER A 97 -20.44 -1.35 6.82
C SER A 97 -20.34 -1.66 5.32
N PRO A 98 -21.35 -2.33 4.72
CA PRO A 98 -21.44 -2.48 3.26
C PRO A 98 -21.43 -1.15 2.49
N ARG A 99 -21.84 -0.05 3.14
CA ARG A 99 -21.79 1.30 2.53
C ARG A 99 -20.36 1.76 2.30
N LYS A 100 -19.43 1.44 3.22
CA LYS A 100 -18.01 1.81 3.12
C LYS A 100 -17.31 1.03 2.02
N GLU A 101 -17.61 -0.26 1.89
CA GLU A 101 -17.16 -1.07 0.74
C GLU A 101 -17.61 -0.44 -0.59
N LYS A 102 -18.88 -0.04 -0.68
CA LYS A 102 -19.42 0.63 -1.88
C LYS A 102 -18.73 1.98 -2.13
N ALA A 103 -18.50 2.78 -1.09
CA ALA A 103 -17.80 4.06 -1.20
C ALA A 103 -16.37 3.88 -1.74
N PHE A 104 -15.65 2.86 -1.27
CA PHE A 104 -14.33 2.52 -1.77
C PHE A 104 -14.33 2.12 -3.25
N LYS A 105 -15.27 1.26 -3.67
CA LYS A 105 -15.44 0.89 -5.08
C LYS A 105 -15.70 2.11 -5.96
N SER A 106 -16.64 2.96 -5.56
CA SER A 106 -16.96 4.20 -6.29
C SER A 106 -15.78 5.18 -6.34
N GLU A 107 -14.97 5.25 -5.29
CA GLU A 107 -13.76 6.07 -5.27
C GLU A 107 -12.71 5.55 -6.26
N LEU A 108 -12.47 4.24 -6.30
CA LEU A 108 -11.55 3.63 -7.27
C LEU A 108 -12.02 3.79 -8.72
N GLU A 109 -13.33 3.62 -8.97
CA GLU A 109 -13.93 3.88 -10.30
C GLU A 109 -13.77 5.35 -10.71
N ARG A 110 -13.91 6.28 -9.75
CA ARG A 110 -13.68 7.69 -10.00
C ARG A 110 -12.21 7.95 -10.36
N MET A 111 -11.27 7.37 -9.61
CA MET A 111 -9.84 7.48 -9.91
C MET A 111 -9.49 6.90 -11.29
N GLN A 112 -10.08 5.76 -11.65
CA GLN A 112 -9.89 5.14 -12.97
C GLN A 112 -10.26 6.10 -14.10
N LYS A 113 -11.33 6.89 -13.96
CA LYS A 113 -11.71 7.91 -14.95
C LYS A 113 -10.65 9.00 -15.11
N TYR A 114 -10.01 9.41 -14.01
CA TYR A 114 -8.93 10.40 -14.03
C TYR A 114 -7.60 9.84 -14.56
N LEU A 115 -7.38 8.53 -14.42
CA LEU A 115 -6.15 7.85 -14.82
C LEU A 115 -6.24 7.25 -16.23
N ASN A 116 -6.93 7.92 -17.16
CA ASN A 116 -7.09 7.46 -18.54
C ASN A 116 -7.60 6.01 -18.65
N LYS A 117 -8.55 5.63 -17.79
CA LYS A 117 -9.15 4.29 -17.69
C LYS A 117 -8.28 3.19 -17.08
N VAL A 118 -7.06 3.49 -16.63
CA VAL A 118 -6.23 2.53 -15.88
C VAL A 118 -6.76 2.41 -14.45
N HIS A 119 -7.19 1.22 -14.05
CA HIS A 119 -7.66 1.01 -12.69
C HIS A 119 -6.45 0.93 -11.74
N PRO A 120 -6.40 1.66 -10.59
CA PRO A 120 -5.23 1.67 -9.71
C PRO A 120 -4.73 0.29 -9.26
N ASN A 121 -5.67 -0.65 -9.08
CA ASN A 121 -5.35 -2.03 -8.72
C ASN A 121 -4.46 -2.76 -9.74
N GLU A 122 -4.49 -2.39 -11.02
CA GLU A 122 -3.64 -2.98 -12.06
C GLU A 122 -2.15 -2.75 -11.78
N LYS A 123 -1.82 -1.65 -11.10
CA LYS A 123 -0.45 -1.29 -10.71
C LYS A 123 -0.13 -1.71 -9.27
N TYR A 124 -1.12 -1.75 -8.40
CA TYR A 124 -0.94 -2.21 -7.01
C TYR A 124 -0.70 -3.72 -6.89
N GLN A 125 -1.47 -4.54 -7.58
CA GLN A 125 -1.38 -6.01 -7.48
C GLN A 125 0.02 -6.55 -7.82
N PRO A 126 0.73 -6.04 -8.87
CA PRO A 126 2.11 -6.42 -9.14
C PRO A 126 3.07 -6.20 -7.98
N LEU A 127 2.96 -5.12 -7.20
CA LEU A 127 3.85 -4.86 -6.05
C LEU A 127 3.83 -6.01 -5.05
N LEU A 128 2.63 -6.51 -4.73
CA LEU A 128 2.43 -7.64 -3.82
C LEU A 128 3.03 -8.94 -4.38
N SER A 129 2.88 -9.14 -5.69
CA SER A 129 3.43 -10.30 -6.40
C SER A 129 4.96 -10.26 -6.40
N TRP A 130 5.57 -9.14 -6.77
CA TRP A 130 7.01 -8.97 -6.79
C TRP A 130 7.63 -9.09 -5.40
N ARG A 131 7.01 -8.50 -4.38
CA ARG A 131 7.41 -8.68 -2.98
C ARG A 131 7.40 -10.15 -2.58
N HIS A 132 6.36 -10.90 -2.96
CA HIS A 132 6.27 -12.32 -2.64
C HIS A 132 7.39 -13.12 -3.30
N SER A 133 7.63 -12.91 -4.60
CA SER A 133 8.72 -13.56 -5.34
C SER A 133 10.10 -13.23 -4.76
N TYR A 134 10.34 -11.97 -4.38
CA TYR A 134 11.61 -11.58 -3.78
C TYR A 134 11.80 -12.18 -2.38
N ALA A 135 10.77 -12.11 -1.53
CA ALA A 135 10.87 -12.66 -0.16
C ALA A 135 11.09 -14.18 -0.13
N HIS A 136 10.58 -14.92 -1.14
CA HIS A 136 10.72 -16.37 -1.20
C HIS A 136 11.95 -16.82 -1.98
N SER A 137 12.20 -16.21 -3.14
CA SER A 137 13.19 -16.69 -4.13
C SER A 137 14.34 -15.72 -4.36
N LYS A 138 14.40 -14.60 -3.63
CA LYS A 138 15.40 -13.51 -3.81
C LYS A 138 15.54 -13.06 -5.26
N THR A 139 14.45 -13.15 -6.02
CA THR A 139 14.45 -12.83 -7.44
C THR A 139 13.90 -11.42 -7.64
N PRO A 140 14.73 -10.44 -8.02
CA PRO A 140 14.26 -9.09 -8.31
C PRO A 140 13.53 -9.09 -9.66
N LEU A 141 12.21 -8.91 -9.62
CA LEU A 141 11.34 -8.94 -10.81
C LEU A 141 11.03 -7.55 -11.38
N THR A 142 11.56 -6.49 -10.76
CA THR A 142 11.28 -5.10 -11.14
C THR A 142 12.48 -4.22 -10.80
N THR A 143 12.48 -3.01 -11.35
CA THR A 143 13.45 -1.96 -11.02
C THR A 143 12.95 -1.07 -9.89
N ILE A 144 13.84 -0.27 -9.30
CA ILE A 144 13.46 0.75 -8.31
C ILE A 144 12.48 1.76 -8.93
N GLU A 145 12.73 2.17 -10.18
CA GLU A 145 11.90 3.14 -10.90
C GLU A 145 10.49 2.62 -11.16
N GLU A 146 10.36 1.36 -11.61
CA GLU A 146 9.08 0.73 -11.88
C GLU A 146 8.30 0.47 -10.57
N ALA A 147 8.96 -0.03 -9.53
CA ALA A 147 8.36 -0.17 -8.21
C ALA A 147 7.85 1.19 -7.68
N TYR A 148 8.62 2.26 -7.88
CA TYR A 148 8.23 3.60 -7.48
C TYR A 148 7.06 4.17 -8.30
N GLU A 149 7.01 3.91 -9.60
CA GLU A 149 5.84 4.26 -10.42
C GLU A 149 4.57 3.58 -9.87
N HIS A 150 4.65 2.28 -9.63
CA HIS A 150 3.54 1.50 -9.09
C HIS A 150 3.14 1.94 -7.67
N HIS A 151 4.10 2.34 -6.83
CA HIS A 151 3.83 2.94 -5.52
C HIS A 151 2.90 4.15 -5.61
N ARG A 152 3.00 4.99 -6.64
CA ARG A 152 2.08 6.15 -6.80
C ARG A 152 0.62 5.72 -6.92
N TYR A 153 0.35 4.58 -7.55
CA TYR A 153 -1.00 4.01 -7.62
C TYR A 153 -1.42 3.34 -6.31
N ALA A 154 -0.47 2.74 -5.58
CA ALA A 154 -0.72 2.22 -4.24
C ALA A 154 -1.17 3.33 -3.26
N LYS A 155 -0.53 4.51 -3.32
CA LYS A 155 -0.94 5.69 -2.55
C LYS A 155 -2.42 6.01 -2.77
N LEU A 156 -2.87 6.00 -4.02
CA LEU A 156 -4.27 6.28 -4.38
C LEU A 156 -5.24 5.26 -3.76
N ILE A 157 -4.89 3.97 -3.76
CA ILE A 157 -5.71 2.93 -3.12
C ILE A 157 -5.81 3.16 -1.62
N ILE A 158 -4.70 3.46 -0.94
CA ILE A 158 -4.67 3.71 0.50
C ILE A 158 -5.46 4.98 0.85
N TYR A 159 -5.33 6.04 0.05
CA TYR A 159 -6.15 7.26 0.19
C TYR A 159 -7.64 6.96 0.01
N ALA A 160 -8.00 6.16 -0.99
CA ALA A 160 -9.39 5.75 -1.22
C ALA A 160 -9.93 4.94 -0.05
N PHE A 161 -9.12 4.04 0.51
CA PHE A 161 -9.48 3.23 1.67
C PHE A 161 -9.73 4.11 2.92
N ASN A 162 -8.80 5.02 3.24
CA ASN A 162 -8.95 5.95 4.37
C ASN A 162 -10.21 6.81 4.21
N ARG A 163 -10.44 7.36 3.01
CA ARG A 163 -11.64 8.15 2.75
C ARG A 163 -12.93 7.34 2.91
N ALA A 164 -12.94 6.12 2.38
CA ALA A 164 -14.11 5.25 2.43
C ALA A 164 -14.46 4.80 3.85
N ILE A 165 -13.44 4.56 4.70
CA ILE A 165 -13.70 4.19 6.10
C ILE A 165 -14.24 5.37 6.90
N GLU A 166 -13.85 6.61 6.58
CA GLU A 166 -14.33 7.82 7.27
C GLU A 166 -15.73 8.26 6.82
N CYS A 167 -16.18 7.86 5.62
CA CYS A 167 -17.53 8.16 5.14
C CYS A 167 -18.62 7.57 6.05
N SER A 168 -19.54 8.42 6.52
CA SER A 168 -20.71 8.06 7.34
C SER A 168 -21.80 7.32 6.56
#